data_AF-A0A534G4S7-F1
#
_entry.id   AF-A0A534G4S7-F1
#
_cell.length_a   1.000
_cell.length_b   1.000
_cell.length_c   1.000
_cell.angle_alpha   90.00
_cell.angle_beta   90.00
_cell.angle_gamma   90.00
#
_symmetry.space_group_name_H-M   'P 1'
#
loop_
_entity.id
_entity.type
_entity.pdbx_description
1 polymer ?
#
loop_
_entity_poly.entity_id
_entity_poly.type
_entity_poly.pdbx_seq_one_letter_code
_entity_poly.pdbx_strand_id
1 'polypeptide(L)'
;MLVWAAACGAAVGAAQAETDASFLLTATPKDFAAYFPSYLANGYLSTMTGPRGTEGNLAYMVAFMDYARDDIARPAAIPGWSGIDYSTGGTSAGEFWLDQTKLSAKAFANYSQTLNLHDATLSTTYRYTDDSQRSTDVRVTSFVSQASRHLAATRIAITPDFSGTVRLTFSFTLWAPHQPRFPIRTMNGEEMLSAVDA
;
A
#
# COMPACT_ATOMS: atom_id res chain seq x y z
N MET A 1 -12.27 -49.64 -32.14
CA MET A 1 -10.97 -49.10 -31.70
C MET A 1 -11.08 -47.58 -31.72
N LEU A 2 -11.24 -46.96 -30.55
CA LEU A 2 -11.24 -45.49 -30.39
C LEU A 2 -10.06 -45.18 -29.48
N VAL A 3 -9.01 -44.56 -30.03
CA VAL A 3 -7.80 -44.20 -29.28
C VAL A 3 -8.05 -42.85 -28.64
N TRP A 4 -8.09 -42.83 -27.30
CA TRP A 4 -8.06 -41.60 -26.51
C TRP A 4 -6.62 -41.08 -26.46
N ALA A 5 -6.36 -39.95 -27.11
CA ALA A 5 -5.10 -39.24 -26.93
C ALA A 5 -5.20 -38.37 -25.67
N ALA A 6 -4.56 -38.81 -24.58
CA ALA A 6 -4.35 -38.00 -23.39
C ALA A 6 -3.24 -36.97 -23.69
N ALA A 7 -3.62 -35.71 -23.86
CA ALA A 7 -2.67 -34.60 -23.90
C ALA A 7 -2.29 -34.24 -22.46
N CYS A 8 -1.15 -34.73 -21.99
CA CYS A 8 -0.50 -34.21 -20.79
C CYS A 8 0.04 -32.81 -21.11
N GLY A 9 -0.73 -31.78 -20.75
CA GLY A 9 -0.25 -30.40 -20.73
C GLY A 9 0.75 -30.23 -19.60
N ALA A 10 2.05 -30.30 -19.91
CA ALA A 10 3.08 -29.81 -19.00
C ALA A 10 2.94 -28.29 -18.91
N ALA A 11 2.47 -27.79 -17.77
CA ALA A 11 2.55 -26.37 -17.44
C ALA A 11 4.03 -26.02 -17.31
N VAL A 12 4.60 -25.44 -18.37
CA VAL A 12 5.92 -24.83 -18.33
C VAL A 12 5.76 -23.54 -17.53
N GLY A 13 5.79 -23.66 -16.20
CA GLY A 13 6.04 -22.52 -15.33
C GLY A 13 7.44 -22.02 -15.69
N ALA A 14 7.53 -20.88 -16.37
CA ALA A 14 8.81 -20.22 -16.56
C ALA A 14 9.43 -20.05 -15.17
N ALA A 15 10.55 -20.73 -14.92
CA ALA A 15 11.35 -20.48 -13.75
C ALA A 15 11.83 -19.04 -13.88
N GLN A 16 11.18 -18.11 -13.18
CA GLN A 16 11.68 -16.76 -13.08
C GLN A 16 13.01 -16.86 -12.33
N ALA A 17 14.08 -16.41 -12.98
CA ALA A 17 15.36 -16.28 -12.31
C ALA A 17 15.15 -15.40 -11.07
N GLU A 18 15.74 -15.81 -9.95
CA GLU A 18 15.70 -15.03 -8.72
C GLU A 18 16.29 -13.64 -9.00
N THR A 19 15.56 -12.58 -8.62
CA THR A 19 16.05 -11.22 -8.78
C THR A 19 17.32 -11.06 -7.95
N ASP A 20 18.35 -10.43 -8.53
CA ASP A 20 19.57 -10.09 -7.83
C ASP A 20 19.24 -9.33 -6.53
N ALA A 21 19.75 -9.84 -5.40
CA ALA A 21 19.47 -9.32 -4.07
C ALA A 21 19.83 -7.83 -3.91
N SER A 22 20.76 -7.30 -4.72
CA SER A 22 21.10 -5.87 -4.73
C SER A 22 19.95 -4.97 -5.19
N PHE A 23 18.94 -5.51 -5.88
CA PHE A 23 17.72 -4.79 -6.29
C PHE A 23 16.57 -4.92 -5.28
N LEU A 24 16.75 -5.64 -4.17
CA LEU A 24 15.69 -5.94 -3.23
C LEU A 24 15.84 -5.11 -1.95
N LEU A 25 14.92 -4.17 -1.73
CA LEU A 25 14.82 -3.44 -0.46
C LEU A 25 13.75 -4.11 0.41
N THR A 26 14.16 -4.73 1.51
CA THR A 26 13.24 -5.50 2.37
C THR A 26 13.13 -4.90 3.77
N ALA A 27 11.90 -4.67 4.21
CA ALA A 27 11.54 -4.28 5.57
C ALA A 27 10.95 -5.47 6.34
N THR A 28 11.26 -5.57 7.63
CA THR A 28 10.76 -6.59 8.55
C THR A 28 10.16 -5.93 9.81
N PRO A 29 9.61 -6.67 10.80
CA PRO A 29 9.00 -6.05 11.98
C PRO A 29 9.93 -5.11 12.76
N LYS A 30 11.26 -5.30 12.67
CA LYS A 30 12.25 -4.44 13.32
C LYS A 30 12.24 -3.00 12.78
N ASP A 31 11.74 -2.83 11.56
CA ASP A 31 11.77 -1.57 10.84
C ASP A 31 10.48 -0.76 11.03
N PHE A 32 9.45 -1.30 11.71
CA PHE A 32 8.16 -0.61 11.89
C PHE A 32 8.29 0.79 12.51
N ALA A 33 9.18 0.97 13.49
CA ALA A 33 9.38 2.26 14.14
C ALA A 33 10.12 3.28 13.25
N ALA A 34 10.84 2.81 12.24
CA ALA A 34 11.64 3.62 11.32
C ALA A 34 11.12 3.55 9.87
N TYR A 35 9.92 3.00 9.65
CA TYR A 35 9.37 2.82 8.31
C TYR A 35 9.19 4.19 7.68
N PHE A 36 9.89 4.42 6.57
CA PHE A 36 9.76 5.62 5.78
C PHE A 36 9.10 5.28 4.44
N PRO A 37 7.99 5.94 4.07
CA PRO A 37 7.34 5.70 2.78
C PRO A 37 8.30 5.89 1.60
N SER A 38 8.31 4.93 0.68
CA SER A 38 8.92 5.05 -0.64
C SER A 38 7.85 5.44 -1.67
N TYR A 39 8.22 5.45 -2.96
CA TYR A 39 7.31 5.71 -4.05
C TYR A 39 7.29 4.56 -5.06
N LEU A 40 6.10 4.25 -5.56
CA LEU A 40 5.91 3.58 -6.84
C LEU A 40 5.49 4.64 -7.86
N ALA A 41 6.17 4.70 -9.01
CA ALA A 41 5.91 5.73 -10.01
C ALA A 41 6.35 5.30 -11.42
N ASN A 42 5.72 5.91 -12.44
CA ASN A 42 6.08 5.74 -13.85
C ASN A 42 6.36 7.07 -14.58
N GLY A 43 6.54 8.17 -13.84
CA GLY A 43 6.71 9.52 -14.39
C GLY A 43 5.41 10.23 -14.76
N TYR A 44 4.27 9.54 -14.79
CA TYR A 44 2.94 10.14 -14.97
C TYR A 44 2.08 10.06 -13.71
N LEU A 45 2.05 8.89 -13.07
CA LEU A 45 1.30 8.59 -11.85
C LEU A 45 2.28 8.13 -10.77
N SER A 46 2.02 8.48 -9.51
CA SER A 46 2.75 7.95 -8.36
C SER A 46 1.85 7.67 -7.17
N THR A 47 2.30 6.78 -6.29
CA THR A 47 1.77 6.58 -4.94
C THR A 47 2.91 6.41 -3.96
N MET A 48 2.74 6.90 -2.74
CA MET A 48 3.57 6.52 -1.60
C MET A 48 3.26 5.07 -1.19
N THR A 49 4.23 4.42 -0.53
CA THR A 49 4.07 3.07 0.04
C THR A 49 3.59 3.15 1.49
N GLY A 50 2.74 2.20 1.88
CA GLY A 50 2.32 1.98 3.26
C GLY A 50 2.89 0.66 3.80
N PRO A 51 3.12 0.53 5.12
CA PRO A 51 3.70 -0.66 5.70
C PRO A 51 2.78 -1.88 5.58
N ARG A 52 1.44 -1.76 5.61
CA ARG A 52 0.56 -2.93 5.39
C ARG A 52 0.33 -3.25 3.92
N GLY A 53 0.60 -2.29 3.04
CA GLY A 53 0.34 -2.38 1.60
C GLY A 53 -1.14 -2.22 1.23
N THR A 54 -2.03 -2.21 2.22
CA THR A 54 -3.49 -2.08 2.09
C THR A 54 -3.97 -0.64 2.21
N GLU A 55 -3.12 0.27 2.70
CA GLU A 55 -3.51 1.64 2.96
C GLU A 55 -3.83 2.42 1.66
N GLY A 56 -4.81 3.32 1.74
CA GLY A 56 -4.99 4.39 0.76
C GLY A 56 -3.92 5.46 0.94
N ASN A 57 -2.84 5.38 0.16
CA ASN A 57 -1.68 6.26 0.32
C ASN A 57 -1.77 7.53 -0.53
N LEU A 58 -0.97 8.54 -0.16
CA LEU A 58 -0.83 9.77 -0.93
C LEU A 58 -0.37 9.48 -2.36
N ALA A 59 -1.10 10.01 -3.33
CA ALA A 59 -0.85 9.80 -4.74
C ALA A 59 -0.85 11.13 -5.51
N TYR A 60 -0.09 11.17 -6.60
CA TYR A 60 0.06 12.34 -7.45
C TYR A 60 0.01 11.99 -8.93
N MET A 61 -0.33 12.99 -9.73
CA MET A 61 -0.18 12.96 -11.18
C MET A 61 0.75 14.08 -11.63
N VAL A 62 1.54 13.81 -12.66
CA VAL A 62 2.43 14.80 -13.26
C VAL A 62 1.62 16.02 -13.73
N ALA A 63 2.15 17.21 -13.45
CA ALA A 63 1.55 18.49 -13.82
C ALA A 63 0.12 18.74 -13.31
N PHE A 64 -0.40 17.92 -12.38
CA PHE A 64 -1.65 18.23 -11.69
C PHE A 64 -1.32 19.07 -10.46
N MET A 65 -1.63 20.37 -10.54
CA MET A 65 -1.19 21.37 -9.57
C MET A 65 -2.38 22.05 -8.89
N ASP A 66 -2.25 22.35 -7.60
CA ASP A 66 -3.20 23.11 -6.81
C ASP A 66 -2.67 24.53 -6.53
N TYR A 67 -3.54 25.51 -6.69
CA TYR A 67 -3.26 26.94 -6.58
C TYR A 67 -4.08 27.55 -5.45
N ALA A 68 -3.40 28.12 -4.47
CA ALA A 68 -4.03 28.88 -3.40
C ALA A 68 -3.60 30.35 -3.47
N ARG A 69 -4.52 31.24 -3.10
CA ARG A 69 -4.20 32.65 -2.86
C ARG A 69 -3.07 32.72 -1.83
N ASP A 70 -2.13 33.65 -2.02
CA ASP A 70 -1.03 33.85 -1.08
C ASP A 70 -0.03 32.68 -0.90
N ASP A 71 -0.14 31.63 -1.72
CA ASP A 71 0.81 30.51 -1.79
C ASP A 71 1.43 30.25 -3.19
N ILE A 72 2.51 29.49 -3.26
CA ILE A 72 3.03 28.99 -4.54
C ILE A 72 2.17 27.84 -5.08
N ALA A 73 2.27 27.56 -6.38
CA ALA A 73 1.67 26.35 -6.98
C ALA A 73 2.37 25.09 -6.43
N ARG A 74 1.60 24.05 -6.08
CA ARG A 74 2.11 22.78 -5.53
C ARG A 74 1.44 21.58 -6.22
N PRO A 75 2.09 20.41 -6.29
CA PRO A 75 1.44 19.20 -6.76
C PRO A 75 0.15 18.93 -5.97
N ALA A 76 -0.96 18.75 -6.68
CA ALA A 76 -2.24 18.42 -6.10
C ALA A 76 -2.29 16.92 -5.80
N ALA A 77 -2.62 16.57 -4.56
CA ALA A 77 -2.90 15.19 -4.21
C ALA A 77 -4.13 14.71 -4.99
N ILE A 78 -4.04 13.50 -5.56
CA ILE A 78 -5.21 12.78 -6.08
C ILE A 78 -5.69 11.76 -5.04
N PRO A 79 -6.90 11.22 -5.15
CA PRO A 79 -7.36 10.19 -4.23
C PRO A 79 -6.41 8.98 -4.23
N GLY A 80 -6.12 8.46 -3.03
CA GLY A 80 -5.32 7.28 -2.85
C GLY A 80 -6.03 6.07 -3.46
N TRP A 81 -5.42 5.47 -4.48
CA TRP A 81 -6.03 4.41 -5.28
C TRP A 81 -5.65 2.99 -4.81
N SER A 82 -4.66 2.86 -3.93
CA SER A 82 -4.16 1.56 -3.43
C SER A 82 -4.99 0.96 -2.30
N GLY A 83 -5.98 1.70 -1.79
CA GLY A 83 -6.68 1.37 -0.55
C GLY A 83 -7.61 0.17 -0.66
N ILE A 84 -7.27 -0.93 0.03
CA ILE A 84 -8.10 -2.12 0.18
C ILE A 84 -8.02 -2.59 1.63
N ASP A 85 -8.92 -2.12 2.47
CA ASP A 85 -8.96 -2.46 3.89
C ASP A 85 -9.78 -3.74 4.12
N TYR A 86 -9.44 -4.46 5.20
CA TYR A 86 -9.98 -5.77 5.53
C TYR A 86 -10.43 -5.80 6.99
N SER A 87 -11.60 -6.40 7.22
CA SER A 87 -12.06 -6.76 8.56
C SER A 87 -12.36 -8.25 8.64
N THR A 88 -11.95 -8.86 9.75
CA THR A 88 -12.30 -10.23 10.16
C THR A 88 -13.79 -10.41 10.50
N GLY A 89 -14.59 -9.34 10.36
CA GLY A 89 -16.03 -9.29 10.59
C GLY A 89 -16.40 -8.82 11.99
N GLY A 90 -17.69 -8.56 12.19
CA GLY A 90 -18.22 -8.16 13.50
C GLY A 90 -18.03 -9.25 14.56
N THR A 91 -17.62 -8.84 15.75
CA THR A 91 -17.52 -9.67 16.96
C THR A 91 -18.33 -9.03 18.09
N SER A 92 -18.48 -9.71 19.23
CA SER A 92 -19.08 -9.12 20.43
C SER A 92 -18.29 -7.91 20.95
N ALA A 93 -16.99 -7.81 20.63
CA ALA A 93 -16.14 -6.69 20.97
C ALA A 93 -16.16 -5.54 19.94
N GLY A 94 -16.89 -5.71 18.83
CA GLY A 94 -16.94 -4.76 17.71
C GLY A 94 -16.33 -5.30 16.43
N GLU A 95 -16.14 -4.41 15.46
CA GLU A 95 -15.53 -4.69 14.16
C GLU A 95 -14.15 -4.04 14.10
N PHE A 96 -13.13 -4.85 13.82
CA PHE A 96 -11.74 -4.42 13.76
C PHE A 96 -11.29 -4.35 12.31
N TRP A 97 -10.71 -3.22 11.93
CA TRP A 97 -10.17 -2.98 10.59
C TRP A 97 -8.64 -3.08 10.61
N LEU A 98 -8.08 -3.72 9.59
CA LEU A 98 -6.65 -3.99 9.47
C LEU A 98 -5.84 -2.70 9.45
N ASP A 99 -6.27 -1.69 8.67
CA ASP A 99 -5.54 -0.43 8.54
C ASP A 99 -5.59 0.44 9.81
N GLN A 100 -6.54 0.18 10.71
CA GLN A 100 -6.64 0.84 12.02
C GLN A 100 -5.83 0.14 13.11
N THR A 101 -5.34 -1.08 12.84
CA THR A 101 -4.59 -1.86 13.83
C THR A 101 -3.20 -1.27 14.03
N LYS A 102 -2.74 -1.11 15.28
CA LYS A 102 -1.38 -0.64 15.56
C LYS A 102 -0.33 -1.60 14.99
N LEU A 103 0.63 -1.07 14.24
CA LEU A 103 1.76 -1.85 13.72
C LEU A 103 2.56 -2.47 14.88
N SER A 104 2.64 -3.79 14.89
CA SER A 104 3.40 -4.55 15.86
C SER A 104 3.65 -5.97 15.35
N ALA A 105 4.73 -6.60 15.79
CA ALA A 105 5.01 -8.01 15.46
C ALA A 105 3.93 -8.97 15.98
N LYS A 106 3.15 -8.56 17.01
CA LYS A 106 2.02 -9.34 17.54
C LYS A 106 0.85 -9.38 16.56
N ALA A 107 0.48 -8.22 16.00
CA ALA A 107 -0.64 -8.12 15.08
C ALA A 107 -0.27 -8.54 13.65
N PHE A 108 1.00 -8.38 13.25
CA PHE A 108 1.51 -8.64 11.90
C PHE A 108 2.69 -9.61 11.97
N ALA A 109 2.40 -10.88 12.28
CA ALA A 109 3.41 -11.92 12.39
C ALA A 109 4.01 -12.26 11.02
N ASN A 110 5.27 -12.70 10.99
CA ASN A 110 6.01 -13.05 9.76
C ASN A 110 6.00 -11.94 8.70
N TYR A 111 5.94 -10.67 9.13
CA TYR A 111 5.93 -9.54 8.23
C TYR A 111 7.20 -9.47 7.38
N SER A 112 7.01 -9.32 6.07
CA SER A 112 8.03 -8.98 5.10
C SER A 112 7.43 -8.07 4.05
N GLN A 113 8.09 -6.95 3.77
CA GLN A 113 7.76 -6.11 2.63
C GLN A 113 9.01 -5.91 1.78
N THR A 114 8.95 -6.27 0.50
CA THR A 114 10.07 -6.14 -0.42
C THR A 114 9.67 -5.26 -1.59
N LEU A 115 10.40 -4.16 -1.77
CA LEU A 115 10.41 -3.39 -3.00
C LEU A 115 11.47 -3.99 -3.94
N ASN A 116 11.02 -4.57 -5.03
CA ASN A 116 11.88 -5.02 -6.11
C ASN A 116 12.13 -3.84 -7.07
N LEU A 117 13.35 -3.30 -7.07
CA LEU A 117 13.76 -2.16 -7.88
C LEU A 117 13.94 -2.52 -9.37
N HIS A 118 14.15 -3.80 -9.69
CA HIS A 118 14.23 -4.26 -11.06
C HIS A 118 12.84 -4.29 -11.72
N ASP A 119 11.85 -4.87 -11.03
CA ASP A 119 10.48 -5.03 -11.54
C ASP A 119 9.54 -3.88 -11.15
N ALA A 120 10.04 -2.90 -10.39
CA ALA A 120 9.26 -1.77 -9.85
C ALA A 120 7.98 -2.21 -9.11
N THR A 121 8.06 -3.30 -8.35
CA THR A 121 6.91 -3.94 -7.69
C THR A 121 7.14 -4.02 -6.18
N LEU A 122 6.13 -3.63 -5.39
CA LEU A 122 6.12 -3.77 -3.94
C LEU A 122 5.30 -5.00 -3.55
N SER A 123 5.92 -5.94 -2.84
CA SER A 123 5.24 -7.11 -2.28
C SER A 123 5.24 -7.05 -0.76
N THR A 124 4.09 -7.22 -0.12
CA THR A 124 3.93 -7.25 1.33
C THR A 124 3.27 -8.54 1.75
N THR A 125 3.80 -9.23 2.76
CA THR A 125 3.22 -10.46 3.29
C THR A 125 3.26 -10.45 4.81
N TYR A 126 2.20 -10.91 5.45
CA TYR A 126 2.15 -11.11 6.90
C TYR A 126 0.96 -12.01 7.27
N ARG A 127 0.99 -12.53 8.50
CA ARG A 127 -0.18 -13.08 9.17
C ARG A 127 -0.76 -12.02 10.10
N TYR A 128 -1.94 -11.53 9.75
CA TYR A 128 -2.70 -10.57 10.53
C TYR A 128 -3.51 -11.27 11.61
N THR A 129 -3.41 -10.81 12.86
CA THR A 129 -4.27 -11.25 13.96
C THR A 129 -4.93 -10.05 14.60
N ASP A 130 -6.26 -10.04 14.59
CA ASP A 130 -7.05 -8.98 15.23
C ASP A 130 -7.12 -9.15 16.76
N ASP A 131 -7.73 -8.17 17.44
CA ASP A 131 -7.90 -8.23 18.90
C ASP A 131 -8.86 -9.36 19.34
N SER A 132 -9.73 -9.84 18.46
CA SER A 132 -10.60 -11.01 18.68
C SER A 132 -9.90 -12.36 18.51
N GLN A 133 -8.59 -12.36 18.23
CA GLN A 133 -7.74 -13.54 17.98
C GLN A 133 -8.06 -14.30 16.69
N ARG A 134 -8.73 -13.66 15.72
CA ARG A 134 -8.91 -14.21 14.37
C ARG A 134 -7.67 -13.92 13.54
N SER A 135 -7.10 -14.97 12.95
CA SER A 135 -5.90 -14.87 12.10
C SER A 135 -6.23 -14.94 10.62
N THR A 136 -5.45 -14.26 9.79
CA THR A 136 -5.58 -14.23 8.33
C THR A 136 -4.20 -14.06 7.69
N ASP A 137 -3.85 -14.92 6.75
CA ASP A 137 -2.66 -14.68 5.93
C ASP A 137 -3.00 -13.67 4.83
N VAL A 138 -2.18 -12.62 4.73
CA VAL A 138 -2.37 -11.52 3.79
C VAL A 138 -1.14 -11.39 2.91
N ARG A 139 -1.36 -11.27 1.61
CA ARG A 139 -0.34 -10.94 0.62
C ARG A 139 -0.83 -9.81 -0.26
N VAL A 140 -0.03 -8.77 -0.41
CA VAL A 140 -0.34 -7.60 -1.23
C VAL A 140 0.77 -7.40 -2.25
N THR A 141 0.41 -7.10 -3.49
CA THR A 141 1.34 -6.70 -4.54
C THR A 141 0.85 -5.42 -5.20
N SER A 142 1.70 -4.41 -5.28
CA SER A 142 1.37 -3.11 -5.89
C SER A 142 2.44 -2.68 -6.89
N PHE A 143 2.02 -2.09 -8.01
CA PHE A 143 2.91 -1.49 -9.00
C PHE A 143 2.23 -0.32 -9.73
N VAL A 144 3.07 0.54 -10.31
CA VAL A 144 2.65 1.56 -11.31
C VAL A 144 3.30 1.18 -12.63
N SER A 145 2.50 0.96 -13.67
CA SER A 145 2.97 0.38 -14.93
C SER A 145 3.86 1.34 -15.69
N GLN A 146 5.07 0.89 -16.05
CA GLN A 146 5.89 1.60 -17.03
C GLN A 146 5.41 1.36 -18.48
N ALA A 147 4.79 0.21 -18.75
CA ALA A 147 4.30 -0.13 -20.09
C ALA A 147 3.00 0.63 -20.47
N SER A 148 2.20 1.02 -19.48
CA SER A 148 0.98 1.80 -19.68
C SER A 148 0.90 2.93 -18.66
N ARG A 149 1.12 4.17 -19.13
CA ARG A 149 1.27 5.34 -18.26
C ARG A 149 0.08 5.61 -17.32
N HIS A 150 -1.11 5.14 -17.70
CA HIS A 150 -2.37 5.37 -16.98
C HIS A 150 -2.80 4.17 -16.13
N LEU A 151 -1.95 3.16 -15.99
CA LEU A 151 -2.25 1.93 -15.26
C LEU A 151 -1.41 1.85 -14.00
N ALA A 152 -2.09 1.66 -12.87
CA ALA A 152 -1.52 1.16 -11.64
C ALA A 152 -2.47 0.13 -11.05
N ALA A 153 -1.95 -0.78 -10.23
CA ALA A 153 -2.75 -1.83 -9.65
C ALA A 153 -2.22 -2.25 -8.28
N THR A 154 -3.16 -2.57 -7.40
CA THR A 154 -2.93 -3.29 -6.14
C THR A 154 -3.74 -4.57 -6.18
N ARG A 155 -3.07 -5.69 -5.90
CA ARG A 155 -3.68 -7.01 -5.73
C ARG A 155 -3.52 -7.43 -4.28
N ILE A 156 -4.61 -7.85 -3.66
CA ILE A 156 -4.61 -8.47 -2.34
C ILE A 156 -5.05 -9.93 -2.46
N ALA A 157 -4.40 -10.81 -1.70
CA ALA A 157 -4.81 -12.18 -1.46
C ALA A 157 -4.97 -12.39 0.04
N ILE A 158 -6.13 -12.90 0.45
CA ILE A 158 -6.55 -13.03 1.85
C ILE A 158 -6.92 -14.49 2.08
N THR A 159 -6.34 -15.11 3.10
CA THR A 159 -6.64 -16.50 3.50
C THR A 159 -6.95 -16.53 4.99
N PRO A 160 -8.23 -16.40 5.38
CA PRO A 160 -8.65 -16.50 6.78
C PRO A 160 -8.43 -17.91 7.32
N ASP A 161 -7.96 -18.02 8.57
CA ASP A 161 -7.83 -19.29 9.30
C ASP A 161 -9.02 -19.51 10.25
N PHE A 162 -10.19 -19.04 9.83
CA PHE A 162 -11.44 -19.13 10.56
C PHE A 162 -12.62 -19.15 9.59
N SER A 163 -13.77 -19.59 10.08
CA SER A 163 -15.04 -19.53 9.35
C SER A 163 -15.84 -18.30 9.76
N GLY A 164 -16.49 -17.63 8.80
CA GLY A 164 -17.34 -16.48 9.07
C GLY A 164 -17.47 -15.55 7.87
N THR A 165 -18.18 -14.45 8.07
CA THR A 165 -18.22 -13.35 7.10
C THR A 165 -17.08 -12.38 7.38
N VAL A 166 -16.30 -12.08 6.36
CA VAL A 166 -15.30 -11.01 6.35
C VAL A 166 -15.84 -9.81 5.60
N ARG A 167 -15.20 -8.65 5.74
CA ARG A 167 -15.54 -7.43 5.01
C ARG A 167 -14.32 -6.83 4.34
N LEU A 168 -14.56 -6.23 3.19
CA LEU A 168 -13.59 -5.51 2.39
C LEU A 168 -14.12 -4.13 2.08
N THR A 169 -13.25 -3.13 2.19
CA THR A 169 -13.54 -1.77 1.75
C THR A 169 -12.50 -1.35 0.73
N PHE A 170 -12.96 -0.92 -0.44
CA PHE A 170 -12.13 -0.32 -1.47
C PHE A 170 -12.24 1.19 -1.33
N SER A 171 -11.18 1.83 -0.85
CA SER A 171 -11.20 3.27 -0.61
C SER A 171 -10.62 4.03 -1.81
N PHE A 172 -11.31 5.09 -2.19
CA PHE A 172 -10.82 6.09 -3.13
C PHE A 172 -10.97 7.45 -2.46
N THR A 173 -10.16 7.66 -1.44
CA THR A 173 -10.24 8.81 -0.55
C THR A 173 -9.11 9.76 -0.87
N LEU A 174 -9.41 11.06 -0.91
CA LEU A 174 -8.36 12.06 -0.79
C LEU A 174 -7.63 11.81 0.52
N TRP A 175 -6.30 11.70 0.45
CA TRP A 175 -5.48 11.60 1.66
C TRP A 175 -5.86 12.75 2.59
N ALA A 176 -6.15 12.42 3.86
CA ALA A 176 -6.83 13.32 4.78
C ALA A 176 -6.11 14.68 4.81
N PRO A 177 -6.86 15.80 4.81
CA PRO A 177 -6.29 17.13 4.84
C PRO A 177 -5.66 17.35 6.21
N HIS A 178 -4.39 17.04 6.36
CA HIS A 178 -3.65 17.42 7.55
C HIS A 178 -2.23 17.81 7.22
N GLN A 179 -2.10 18.94 6.55
CA GLN A 179 -1.11 19.96 6.90
C GLN A 179 -1.75 21.32 6.62
N PRO A 180 -1.65 22.31 7.52
CA PRO A 180 -1.95 23.67 7.12
C PRO A 180 -1.11 23.98 5.87
N ARG A 181 -1.79 24.27 4.76
CA ARG A 181 -1.13 24.75 3.55
C ARG A 181 -0.66 26.16 3.83
N PHE A 182 0.54 26.29 4.39
CA PHE A 182 1.10 27.60 4.72
C PHE A 182 1.22 28.46 3.46
N PRO A 183 0.83 29.74 3.49
CA PRO A 183 1.00 30.66 2.38
C PRO A 183 2.48 31.06 2.27
N ILE A 184 3.38 30.13 1.89
CA ILE A 184 4.84 30.31 1.96
C ILE A 184 5.38 31.35 0.97
N ARG A 185 4.52 31.88 0.10
CA ARG A 185 4.85 33.05 -0.71
C ARG A 185 4.87 34.33 0.12
N THR A 186 4.10 34.40 1.21
CA THR A 186 4.00 35.56 2.09
C THR A 186 4.46 35.29 3.51
N MET A 187 4.42 34.04 3.97
CA MET A 187 4.78 33.63 5.33
C MET A 187 6.28 33.39 5.47
N ASN A 188 6.91 33.96 6.50
CA ASN A 188 8.32 33.77 6.79
C ASN A 188 8.58 32.56 7.71
N GLY A 189 9.86 32.25 7.96
CA GLY A 189 10.28 31.07 8.74
C GLY A 189 9.78 31.06 10.18
N GLU A 190 9.78 32.21 10.86
CA GLU A 190 9.33 32.30 12.26
C GLU A 190 7.82 32.12 12.38
N GLU A 191 7.07 32.70 11.45
CA GLU A 191 5.63 32.51 11.36
C GLU A 191 5.29 31.03 11.11
N MET A 192 6.01 30.37 10.19
CA MET A 192 5.81 28.94 9.91
C MET A 192 6.06 28.06 11.14
N LEU A 193 7.15 28.29 11.88
CA LEU A 193 7.45 27.55 13.12
C LEU A 193 6.34 27.75 14.16
N SER A 194 5.91 29.00 14.37
CA SER A 194 4.82 29.33 15.30
C SER A 194 3.51 28.64 14.96
N ALA A 195 3.23 28.44 13.68
CA ALA A 195 1.99 27.83 13.21
C ALA A 195 2.03 26.29 13.17
N VAL A 196 3.21 25.67 13.26
CA VAL A 196 3.37 24.21 13.44
C VAL A 196 3.23 23.81 14.91
N ASP A 197 3.59 24.70 15.84
CA ASP A 197 3.52 24.48 17.29
C ASP A 197 2.11 24.71 17.90
N ALA A 198 1.16 25.23 17.11
CA ALA A 198 -0.20 25.60 17.52
C ALA A 198 -1.23 24.51 17.18
#